data_AF-A0A851NZI5-F1
#
_entry.id   AF-A0A851NZI5-F1
#
_cell.length_a   1.000
_cell.length_b   1.000
_cell.length_c   1.000
_cell.angle_alpha   90.00
_cell.angle_beta   90.00
_cell.angle_gamma   90.00
#
_symmetry.space_group_name_H-M   'P 1'
#
loop_
_entity.id
_entity.type
_entity.pdbx_description
1 polymer ?
#
loop_
_entity_poly.entity_id
_entity_poly.type
_entity_poly.pdbx_seq_one_letter_code
_entity_poly.pdbx_strand_id
1 'polypeptide(L)'
;TLDIPPGDVAIWIDPIDSTNEYIAGREDVAPQDGIVPAGLCSALVLIGAYERCSGRPVLGVINEPFHRRHPESGRWQGRYHWGIAYQDTLLSSLRP
;
A
#
# COMPACT_ATOMS: atom_id res chain seq x y z
N THR A 1 19.54 -14.77 -2.30
CA THR A 1 18.21 -14.47 -2.87
C THR A 1 17.18 -15.16 -1.99
N LEU A 2 16.11 -14.46 -1.62
CA LEU A 2 14.99 -15.07 -0.91
C LEU A 2 14.16 -15.87 -1.92
N ASP A 3 13.83 -17.11 -1.59
CA ASP A 3 12.99 -17.96 -2.42
C ASP A 3 11.80 -18.45 -1.60
N ILE A 4 10.59 -18.14 -2.07
CA ILE A 4 9.34 -18.57 -1.48
C ILE A 4 8.61 -19.35 -2.57
N PRO A 5 8.39 -20.67 -2.40
CA PRO A 5 7.72 -21.46 -3.42
C PRO A 5 6.34 -20.86 -3.76
N PRO A 6 6.05 -20.54 -5.03
CA PRO A 6 4.77 -19.92 -5.40
C PRO A 6 3.54 -20.78 -5.04
N GLY A 7 3.71 -22.11 -4.95
CA GLY A 7 2.67 -23.04 -4.53
C GLY A 7 2.29 -22.95 -3.05
N ASP A 8 3.18 -22.41 -2.21
CA ASP A 8 3.01 -22.33 -0.75
C ASP A 8 2.38 -21.01 -0.32
N VAL A 9 2.24 -20.04 -1.24
CA VAL A 9 1.67 -18.72 -0.98
C VAL A 9 0.35 -18.48 -1.71
N ALA A 10 -0.52 -17.70 -1.10
CA ALA A 10 -1.70 -17.13 -1.73
C ALA A 10 -1.64 -15.61 -1.64
N ILE A 11 -2.31 -14.93 -2.57
CA ILE A 11 -2.30 -13.48 -2.70
C ILE A 11 -3.70 -12.94 -2.36
N TRP A 12 -3.75 -11.94 -1.49
CA TRP A 12 -4.91 -11.09 -1.26
C TRP A 12 -4.70 -9.75 -1.96
N ILE A 13 -5.68 -9.33 -2.74
CA ILE A 13 -5.63 -8.09 -3.52
C ILE A 13 -6.84 -7.25 -3.16
N ASP A 14 -6.59 -6.02 -2.70
CA ASP A 14 -7.59 -4.96 -2.74
C ASP A 14 -7.18 -3.97 -3.84
N PRO A 15 -7.86 -3.96 -4.99
CA PRO A 15 -7.48 -3.13 -6.11
C PRO A 15 -7.67 -1.64 -5.85
N ILE A 16 -8.65 -1.26 -5.03
CA ILE A 16 -8.93 0.11 -4.60
C ILE A 16 -9.57 0.05 -3.21
N ASP A 17 -8.74 0.19 -2.18
CA ASP A 17 -9.20 0.42 -0.82
C ASP A 17 -9.77 1.86 -0.71
N SER A 18 -10.70 2.07 0.24
CA SER A 18 -11.40 3.34 0.43
C SER A 18 -12.14 3.83 -0.82
N THR A 19 -12.91 2.93 -1.45
CA THR A 19 -13.71 3.22 -2.65
C THR A 19 -14.63 4.44 -2.50
N ASN A 20 -15.12 4.71 -1.28
CA ASN A 20 -15.91 5.91 -1.01
C ASN A 20 -15.11 7.20 -1.25
N GLU A 21 -13.90 7.30 -0.69
CA GLU A 21 -13.05 8.48 -0.86
C GLU A 21 -12.53 8.59 -2.30
N TYR A 22 -12.25 7.45 -2.95
CA TYR A 22 -11.90 7.42 -4.37
C TYR A 22 -12.99 8.04 -5.25
N ILE A 23 -14.26 7.65 -5.04
CA ILE A 23 -15.39 8.18 -5.81
C ILE A 23 -15.72 9.62 -5.42
N ALA A 24 -15.60 9.98 -4.13
CA ALA A 24 -15.82 11.36 -3.67
C ALA A 24 -14.80 12.34 -4.27
N GLY A 25 -13.57 11.86 -4.55
CA GLY A 25 -12.60 12.60 -5.36
C GLY A 25 -12.06 13.87 -4.73
N ARG A 26 -12.13 14.02 -3.39
CA ARG A 26 -11.63 15.22 -2.70
C ARG A 26 -10.11 15.27 -2.75
N GLU A 27 -9.57 16.35 -3.32
CA GLU A 27 -8.13 16.50 -3.58
C GLU A 27 -7.41 17.38 -2.54
N ASP A 28 -8.14 18.21 -1.80
CA ASP A 28 -7.65 19.34 -1.00
C ASP A 28 -7.87 19.17 0.51
N VAL A 29 -7.88 17.92 0.99
CA VAL A 29 -8.02 17.61 2.41
C VAL A 29 -6.71 17.87 3.15
N ALA A 30 -6.71 18.85 4.06
CA ALA A 30 -5.54 19.19 4.86
C ALA A 30 -5.19 18.08 5.88
N PRO A 31 -3.90 17.76 6.08
CA PRO A 31 -3.47 16.85 7.13
C PRO A 31 -3.79 17.42 8.54
N GLN A 32 -4.19 16.54 9.44
CA GLN A 32 -4.33 16.78 10.87
C GLN A 32 -3.24 15.94 11.58
N ASP A 33 -2.32 16.61 12.28
CA ASP A 33 -1.18 15.96 12.94
C ASP A 33 -0.35 15.04 12.01
N GLY A 34 -0.18 15.47 10.75
CA GLY A 34 0.56 14.72 9.72
C GLY A 34 -0.23 13.59 9.06
N ILE A 35 -1.49 13.37 9.43
CA ILE A 35 -2.38 12.35 8.87
C ILE A 35 -3.44 13.02 8.02
N VAL A 36 -3.63 12.58 6.78
CA VAL A 36 -4.73 13.04 5.95
C VAL A 36 -5.98 12.23 6.31
N PRO A 37 -7.03 12.85 6.90
CA PRO A 37 -8.15 12.10 7.46
C PRO A 37 -9.13 11.57 6.40
N ALA A 38 -9.07 12.08 5.17
CA ALA A 38 -9.99 11.70 4.09
C ALA A 38 -9.49 12.18 2.70
N GLY A 39 -10.27 11.91 1.66
CA GLY A 39 -9.97 12.31 0.27
C GLY A 39 -9.12 11.28 -0.46
N LEU A 40 -8.66 11.65 -1.66
CA LEU A 40 -7.95 10.72 -2.55
C LEU A 40 -6.69 10.11 -1.92
N CYS A 41 -6.04 10.80 -0.98
CA CYS A 41 -4.90 10.25 -0.23
C CYS A 41 -5.25 8.99 0.60
N SER A 42 -6.53 8.75 0.89
CA SER A 42 -7.01 7.56 1.59
C SER A 42 -7.22 6.36 0.65
N ALA A 43 -7.24 6.56 -0.67
CA ALA A 43 -7.43 5.46 -1.62
C ALA A 43 -6.10 4.76 -1.93
N LEU A 44 -6.04 3.45 -1.68
CA LEU A 44 -4.81 2.64 -1.77
C LEU A 44 -4.99 1.46 -2.71
N VAL A 45 -3.87 0.92 -3.21
CA VAL A 45 -3.81 -0.41 -3.80
C VAL A 45 -3.06 -1.31 -2.83
N LEU A 46 -3.68 -2.41 -2.40
CA LEU A 46 -3.13 -3.31 -1.39
C LEU A 46 -2.90 -4.69 -2.00
N ILE A 47 -1.66 -5.18 -1.91
CA ILE A 47 -1.30 -6.53 -2.33
C ILE A 47 -0.57 -7.21 -1.18
N GLY A 48 -1.19 -8.22 -0.60
CA GLY A 48 -0.59 -9.06 0.44
C GLY A 48 -0.37 -10.48 -0.06
N ALA A 49 0.72 -11.12 0.37
CA ALA A 49 0.91 -12.55 0.21
C ALA A 49 1.04 -13.21 1.58
N TYR A 50 0.48 -14.41 1.72
CA TYR A 50 0.49 -15.19 2.95
C TYR A 50 0.77 -16.66 2.68
N GLU A 51 1.37 -17.35 3.64
CA GLU A 51 1.56 -18.80 3.60
C GLU A 51 0.20 -19.50 3.67
N ARG A 52 -0.08 -20.38 2.70
CA ARG A 52 -1.35 -21.11 2.62
C ARG A 52 -1.58 -22.02 3.83
N CYS A 53 -0.53 -22.67 4.32
CA CYS A 53 -0.63 -23.64 5.42
C CYS A 53 -0.88 -22.96 6.77
N SER A 54 -0.20 -21.83 7.04
CA SER A 54 -0.22 -21.17 8.36
C SER A 54 -1.15 -19.96 8.42
N GLY A 55 -1.51 -19.37 7.28
CA GLY A 55 -2.23 -18.10 7.19
C GLY A 55 -1.36 -16.88 7.44
N ARG A 56 -0.06 -17.04 7.74
CA ARG A 56 0.82 -15.93 8.12
C ARG A 56 1.15 -15.04 6.91
N PRO A 57 1.05 -13.70 7.03
CA PRO A 57 1.49 -12.79 5.98
C PRO A 57 3.01 -12.84 5.85
N VAL A 58 3.51 -12.87 4.62
CA VAL A 58 4.94 -12.96 4.30
C VAL A 58 5.46 -11.82 3.44
N LEU A 59 4.57 -11.16 2.70
CA LEU A 59 4.89 -10.02 1.86
C LEU A 59 3.70 -9.06 1.84
N GLY A 60 3.98 -7.76 1.83
CA GLY A 60 2.98 -6.72 1.64
C GLY A 60 3.51 -5.62 0.73
N VAL A 61 2.63 -5.11 -0.15
CA VAL A 61 2.84 -3.92 -0.96
C VAL A 61 1.65 -2.99 -0.74
N ILE A 62 1.95 -1.74 -0.43
CA ILE A 62 1.00 -0.65 -0.33
C ILE A 62 1.39 0.38 -1.37
N ASN A 63 0.51 0.68 -2.31
CA ASN A 63 0.71 1.78 -3.25
C ASN A 63 -0.32 2.88 -2.97
N GLU A 64 0.19 4.10 -2.85
CA GLU A 64 -0.54 5.35 -2.62
C GLU A 64 -0.52 6.14 -3.94
N PRO A 65 -1.52 6.00 -4.83
CA PRO A 65 -1.50 6.66 -6.14
C PRO A 65 -1.55 8.19 -6.02
N PHE A 66 -2.23 8.68 -4.98
CA PHE A 66 -2.54 10.09 -4.75
C PHE A 66 -1.73 10.66 -3.58
N HIS A 67 -0.43 10.35 -3.52
CA HIS A 67 0.41 10.76 -2.39
C HIS A 67 0.72 12.27 -2.38
N ARG A 68 1.12 12.83 -3.52
CA ARG A 68 1.46 14.25 -3.65
C ARG A 68 0.92 14.81 -4.96
N ARG A 69 0.22 15.94 -4.90
CA ARG A 69 -0.22 16.66 -6.10
C ARG A 69 0.75 17.78 -6.44
N HIS A 70 1.19 17.82 -7.70
CA HIS A 70 2.01 18.93 -8.18
C HIS A 70 1.15 20.19 -8.35
N PRO A 71 1.50 21.32 -7.69
CA PRO A 71 0.64 22.51 -7.66
C PRO A 71 0.47 23.18 -9.03
N GLU A 72 1.49 23.12 -9.89
CA GLU A 72 1.46 23.77 -11.20
C GLU A 72 0.78 22.91 -12.28
N SER A 73 1.05 21.60 -12.29
CA SER A 73 0.55 20.69 -13.34
C SER A 73 -0.75 19.99 -12.98
N GLY A 74 -1.16 20.05 -11.70
CA GLY A 74 -2.30 19.31 -11.17
C GLY A 74 -2.13 17.78 -11.14
N ARG A 75 -0.97 17.27 -11.58
CA ARG A 75 -0.70 15.82 -11.68
C ARG A 75 -0.40 15.21 -10.31
N TRP A 76 -0.86 13.98 -10.12
CA TRP A 76 -0.54 13.17 -8.95
C TRP A 76 0.78 12.44 -9.14
N GLN A 77 1.60 12.48 -8.09
CA GLN A 77 2.77 11.65 -7.89
C GLN A 77 2.42 10.62 -6.81
N GLY A 78 2.46 9.34 -7.17
CA GLY A 78 2.27 8.26 -6.23
C GLY A 78 3.55 7.90 -5.47
N ARG A 79 3.40 7.06 -4.45
CA ARG A 79 4.51 6.34 -3.80
C ARG A 79 4.08 4.92 -3.48
N TYR A 80 5.03 4.05 -3.20
CA TYR A 80 4.75 2.69 -2.76
C TYR A 80 5.70 2.28 -1.64
N HIS A 81 5.20 1.40 -0.78
CA HIS A 81 5.96 0.74 0.27
C HIS A 81 5.83 -0.76 0.11
N TRP A 82 6.85 -1.48 0.53
CA TRP A 82 6.82 -2.92 0.57
C TRP A 82 7.54 -3.45 1.81
N GLY A 83 7.13 -4.63 2.24
CA GLY A 83 7.73 -5.35 3.36
C GLY A 83 7.72 -6.85 3.13
N ILE A 84 8.71 -7.55 3.66
CA ILE A 84 8.85 -9.00 3.63
C ILE A 84 9.15 -9.48 5.05
N ALA A 85 8.39 -10.48 5.50
CA ALA A 85 8.58 -11.15 6.77
C ALA A 85 8.46 -12.67 6.57
N TYR A 86 9.57 -13.32 6.22
CA TYR A 86 9.60 -14.75 5.94
C TYR A 86 10.84 -15.40 6.53
N GLN A 87 10.64 -16.42 7.37
CA GLN A 87 11.71 -17.05 8.16
C GLN A 87 12.51 -15.99 8.93
N ASP A 88 13.84 -15.96 8.77
CA ASP A 88 14.72 -14.98 9.41
C ASP A 88 14.87 -13.67 8.61
N THR A 89 14.17 -13.54 7.47
CA THR A 89 14.25 -12.36 6.61
C THR A 89 13.17 -11.34 6.98
N LEU A 90 13.63 -10.17 7.44
CA LEU A 90 12.81 -8.99 7.69
C LEU A 90 13.35 -7.83 6.87
N LEU A 91 12.67 -7.47 5.79
CA LEU A 91 13.08 -6.40 4.88
C LEU A 91 11.92 -5.44 4.62
N SER A 92 12.20 -4.16 4.44
CA SER A 92 11.18 -3.21 3.99
C SER A 92 11.77 -2.06 3.20
N SER A 93 10.93 -1.38 2.41
CA SER A 93 11.28 -0.13 1.72
C SER A 93 11.50 1.04 2.69
N LEU A 94 10.99 0.93 3.91
CA LEU A 94 11.15 1.93 4.95
C LEU A 94 12.52 1.75 5.60
N ARG A 95 13.27 2.84 5.68
CA ARG A 95 14.51 2.87 6.46
C ARG A 95 14.15 3.15 7.93
N PRO A 96 14.87 2.56 8.89
CA PRO A 96 14.81 2.98 10.30
C PRO A 96 15.09 4.47 10.47
#